data_AF-A0AAU4H337-F1
#
_entry.id   AF-A0AAU4H337-F1
#
_cell.length_a   1.000
_cell.length_b   1.000
_cell.length_c   1.000
_cell.angle_alpha   90.00
_cell.angle_beta   90.00
_cell.angle_gamma   90.00
#
_symmetry.space_group_name_H-M   'P 1'
#
loop_
_entity.id
_entity.type
_entity.pdbx_description
1 polymer ?
#
loop_
_entity_poly.entity_id
_entity_poly.type
_entity_poly.pdbx_seq_one_letter_code
_entity_poly.pdbx_strand_id
1 'polypeptide(L)'
;MGAPKYVLLSYDEGAESTGEHGYEETWALCQDAADLFADPPPPTRGTYELLGCAPEGDLLTALARARADGSAPLGPLTLETLDKAGGGEGEWRLEDVRVVADRPCARDLSLRDVTVEGTQSDDNPYDCPQCPPLSPGYRILGADGEPWGGCRDLAHVQEDRPEQLEPSLRLLGCSPRGALRAALDGGEEDLGHVKVVRIDTSGRPVQPAAEGELRAWIPSARGPGLVDLTLDPWTERPPLAAREVWELWGEGRPSVPNRWADCDAEGRRFWLDTALANHTHTAPDRPPATVYHLDGSHITDAPGFFCALGEAVNGPAGYFGWGLDALNDCLRGSWGATPPFTLVWHDTAIARACLGVTPHTGRRPPTFEELLAFLTERHVEVRLA
;
A
#
# COMPACT_ATOMS: atom_id res chain seq x y z
N MET A 1 11.98 7.71 33.38
CA MET A 1 10.69 7.95 32.71
C MET A 1 11.02 8.03 31.23
N GLY A 2 10.48 7.14 30.40
CA GLY A 2 10.78 7.15 28.96
C GLY A 2 10.19 8.41 28.30
N ALA A 3 10.83 8.93 27.27
CA ALA A 3 10.24 9.98 26.44
C ALA A 3 8.99 9.41 25.73
N PRO A 4 7.90 10.18 25.60
CA PRO A 4 6.73 9.72 24.90
C PRO A 4 7.04 9.55 23.41
N LYS A 5 6.61 8.42 22.84
CA LYS A 5 6.71 8.10 21.42
C LYS A 5 5.39 8.30 20.69
N TYR A 6 4.28 8.31 21.41
CA TYR A 6 2.95 8.42 20.84
C TYR A 6 2.11 9.44 21.59
N VAL A 7 1.27 10.15 20.85
CA VAL A 7 0.20 10.99 21.38
C VAL A 7 -1.14 10.39 20.99
N LEU A 8 -2.08 10.40 21.94
CA LEU A 8 -3.47 10.03 21.71
C LEU A 8 -4.29 11.31 21.61
N LEU A 9 -5.01 11.43 20.50
CA LEU A 9 -5.92 12.53 20.23
C LEU A 9 -7.37 12.02 20.28
N SER A 10 -8.27 12.83 20.83
CA SER A 10 -9.71 12.57 20.82
C SER A 10 -10.27 12.55 19.40
N TYR A 11 -11.22 11.66 19.14
CA TYR A 11 -12.04 11.71 17.92
C TYR A 11 -13.23 12.66 18.12
N ASP A 12 -13.48 13.57 17.17
CA ASP A 12 -14.73 14.33 17.09
C ASP A 12 -15.45 13.96 15.79
N GLU A 13 -16.54 13.17 15.90
CA GLU A 13 -17.37 12.77 14.76
C GLU A 13 -18.01 13.97 14.02
N GLY A 14 -18.14 15.14 14.68
CA GLY A 14 -18.74 16.33 14.07
C GLY A 14 -17.87 17.00 13.01
N ALA A 15 -16.55 16.87 13.12
CA ALA A 15 -15.56 17.59 12.34
C ALA A 15 -15.40 17.03 10.90
N GLU A 16 -15.64 15.73 10.70
CA GLU A 16 -15.65 15.12 9.37
C GLU A 16 -16.76 15.67 8.46
N SER A 17 -17.90 16.06 9.04
CA SER A 17 -19.05 16.55 8.29
C SER A 17 -18.88 17.97 7.73
N THR A 18 -17.95 18.76 8.28
CA THR A 18 -17.72 20.16 7.90
C THR A 18 -16.42 20.40 7.13
N GLY A 19 -15.58 19.37 6.95
CA GLY A 19 -14.29 19.48 6.28
C GLY A 19 -13.23 20.25 7.09
N GLU A 20 -13.46 20.45 8.38
CA GLU A 20 -12.48 20.96 9.33
C GLU A 20 -11.87 19.75 10.05
N HIS A 21 -10.59 19.44 9.85
CA HIS A 21 -9.92 18.37 10.61
C HIS A 21 -9.64 18.80 12.06
N GLY A 22 -10.66 18.76 12.91
CA GLY A 22 -10.57 19.16 14.32
C GLY A 22 -10.25 17.98 15.26
N TYR A 23 -8.98 17.58 15.36
CA TYR A 23 -8.52 16.78 16.50
C TYR A 23 -8.09 17.75 17.61
N GLU A 24 -8.92 17.98 18.62
CA GLU A 24 -8.71 19.15 19.49
C GLU A 24 -8.04 18.86 20.84
N GLU A 25 -8.21 17.68 21.45
CA GLU A 25 -7.62 17.41 22.78
C GLU A 25 -6.61 16.26 22.78
N THR A 26 -5.44 16.53 23.37
CA THR A 26 -4.47 15.48 23.74
C THR A 26 -4.97 14.73 24.97
N TRP A 27 -5.42 13.50 24.77
CA TRP A 27 -5.88 12.61 25.84
C TRP A 27 -4.74 11.93 26.59
N ALA A 28 -3.67 11.53 25.90
CA ALA A 28 -2.52 10.92 26.57
C ALA A 28 -1.22 11.06 25.78
N LEU A 29 -0.10 10.99 26.51
CA LEU A 29 1.23 10.76 25.96
C LEU A 29 1.70 9.38 26.41
N CYS A 30 2.03 8.50 25.47
CA CYS A 30 2.42 7.12 25.72
C CYS A 30 3.90 6.90 25.39
N GLN A 31 4.58 6.15 26.24
CA GLN A 31 6.03 5.90 26.12
C GLN A 31 6.35 4.89 25.02
N ASP A 32 5.40 4.00 24.71
CA ASP A 32 5.62 2.91 23.77
C ASP A 32 4.29 2.29 23.33
N ALA A 33 4.36 1.37 22.38
CA ALA A 33 3.24 0.55 21.97
C ALA A 33 3.69 -0.90 21.70
N ALA A 34 2.92 -1.87 22.20
CA ALA A 34 3.05 -3.28 21.86
C ALA A 34 1.97 -3.66 20.85
N ASP A 35 2.31 -4.58 19.96
CA ASP A 35 1.43 -5.11 18.90
C ASP A 35 0.97 -4.04 17.88
N LEU A 36 1.66 -2.89 17.80
CA LEU A 36 1.32 -1.82 16.85
C LEU A 36 1.61 -2.17 15.41
N PHE A 37 2.73 -2.85 15.17
CA PHE A 37 3.19 -3.15 13.82
C PHE A 37 2.75 -4.57 13.45
N ALA A 38 2.11 -4.69 12.29
CA ALA A 38 1.81 -5.97 11.69
C ALA A 38 1.78 -5.79 10.17
N ASP A 39 2.35 -6.75 9.45
CA ASP A 39 2.15 -6.79 8.00
C ASP A 39 0.70 -7.21 7.74
N PRO A 40 0.06 -6.67 6.69
CA PRO A 40 -1.28 -7.10 6.33
C PRO A 40 -1.28 -8.62 6.13
N PRO A 41 -2.37 -9.32 6.51
CA PRO A 41 -2.48 -10.74 6.24
C PRO A 41 -2.26 -10.96 4.73
N PRO A 42 -1.55 -12.04 4.34
CA PRO A 42 -1.33 -12.31 2.93
C PRO A 42 -2.70 -12.39 2.24
N PRO A 43 -2.84 -11.82 1.02
CA PRO A 43 -4.12 -11.77 0.35
C PRO A 43 -4.70 -13.18 0.25
N THR A 44 -5.98 -13.30 0.60
CA THR A 44 -6.64 -14.60 0.61
C THR A 44 -6.77 -15.09 -0.83
N ARG A 45 -6.06 -16.18 -1.17
CA ARG A 45 -6.27 -16.88 -2.42
C ARG A 45 -7.63 -17.59 -2.38
N GLY A 46 -8.53 -17.17 -3.27
CA GLY A 46 -9.81 -17.82 -3.51
C GLY A 46 -9.66 -18.94 -4.55
N THR A 47 -10.55 -19.94 -4.46
CA THR A 47 -10.71 -20.96 -5.50
C THR A 47 -11.93 -20.61 -6.35
N TYR A 48 -11.76 -20.57 -7.66
CA TYR A 48 -12.80 -20.18 -8.60
C TYR A 48 -12.99 -21.26 -9.67
N GLU A 49 -14.24 -21.57 -9.99
CA GLU A 49 -14.60 -22.39 -11.14
C GLU A 49 -15.13 -21.48 -12.26
N LEU A 50 -14.35 -21.38 -13.34
CA LEU A 50 -14.78 -20.79 -14.59
C LEU A 50 -15.58 -21.84 -15.37
N LEU A 51 -16.86 -21.59 -15.63
CA LEU A 51 -17.80 -22.59 -16.12
C LEU A 51 -18.06 -22.45 -17.62
N GLY A 52 -18.07 -23.57 -18.34
CA GLY A 52 -18.40 -23.60 -19.77
C GLY A 52 -17.47 -22.74 -20.61
N CYS A 53 -16.17 -22.89 -20.42
CA CYS A 53 -15.15 -22.10 -21.11
C CYS A 53 -14.74 -22.70 -22.45
N ALA A 54 -14.38 -21.82 -23.38
CA ALA A 54 -13.64 -22.13 -24.60
C ALA A 54 -12.22 -21.53 -24.47
N PRO A 55 -11.24 -22.27 -23.91
CA PRO A 55 -9.91 -21.73 -23.64
C PRO A 55 -9.11 -21.46 -24.91
N GLU A 56 -8.46 -20.31 -24.97
CA GLU A 56 -7.57 -19.89 -26.05
C GLU A 56 -6.24 -19.38 -25.47
N GLY A 57 -5.25 -19.14 -26.35
CA GLY A 57 -3.99 -18.49 -25.97
C GLY A 57 -3.27 -19.15 -24.78
N ASP A 58 -2.88 -18.31 -23.82
CA ASP A 58 -2.09 -18.74 -22.67
C ASP A 58 -2.90 -19.55 -21.66
N LEU A 59 -4.22 -19.35 -21.58
CA LEU A 59 -5.08 -20.21 -20.76
C LEU A 59 -5.05 -21.65 -21.28
N LEU A 60 -5.12 -21.86 -22.60
CA LEU A 60 -5.02 -23.20 -23.18
C LEU A 60 -3.65 -23.84 -22.89
N THR A 61 -2.58 -23.05 -22.96
CA THR A 61 -1.20 -23.49 -22.64
C THR A 61 -1.05 -23.86 -21.17
N ALA A 62 -1.59 -23.05 -20.26
CA ALA A 62 -1.57 -23.28 -18.82
C ALA A 62 -2.37 -24.55 -18.46
N LEU A 63 -3.52 -24.80 -19.10
CA LEU A 63 -4.29 -26.04 -18.91
C LEU A 63 -3.48 -27.29 -19.29
N ALA A 64 -2.75 -27.25 -20.41
CA ALA A 64 -1.92 -28.38 -20.81
C ALA A 64 -0.80 -28.67 -19.80
N ARG A 65 -0.18 -27.62 -19.25
CA ARG A 65 0.84 -27.73 -18.19
C ARG A 65 0.24 -28.22 -16.88
N ALA A 66 -0.89 -27.69 -16.46
CA ALA A 66 -1.55 -28.07 -15.21
C ALA A 66 -1.93 -29.56 -15.21
N ARG A 67 -2.37 -30.12 -16.34
CA ARG A 67 -2.64 -31.57 -16.44
C ARG A 67 -1.38 -32.44 -16.33
N ALA A 68 -0.21 -31.92 -16.70
CA ALA A 68 1.06 -32.64 -16.60
C ALA A 68 1.66 -32.52 -15.19
N ASP A 69 1.63 -31.31 -14.63
CA ASP A 69 2.40 -30.93 -13.43
C ASP A 69 1.53 -30.74 -12.18
N GLY A 70 0.21 -30.91 -12.29
CA GLY A 70 -0.78 -30.74 -11.23
C GLY A 70 -1.25 -29.29 -11.03
N SER A 71 -0.51 -28.30 -11.52
CA SER A 71 -0.93 -26.90 -11.59
C SER A 71 -0.02 -26.10 -12.53
N ALA A 72 -0.48 -24.96 -13.04
CA ALA A 72 0.34 -24.08 -13.86
C ALA A 72 0.10 -22.59 -13.53
N PRO A 73 1.15 -21.76 -13.49
CA PRO A 73 0.98 -20.32 -13.39
C PRO A 73 0.36 -19.78 -14.67
N LEU A 74 -0.59 -18.84 -14.51
CA LEU A 74 -1.25 -18.13 -15.60
C LEU A 74 -0.94 -16.62 -15.57
N GLY A 75 -0.81 -16.03 -14.38
CA GLY A 75 -0.61 -14.58 -14.22
C GLY A 75 -1.93 -13.85 -13.92
N PRO A 76 -2.03 -12.52 -14.11
CA PRO A 76 -3.28 -11.81 -13.88
C PRO A 76 -4.33 -12.22 -14.92
N LEU A 77 -5.58 -12.35 -14.49
CA LEU A 77 -6.72 -12.73 -15.32
C LEU A 77 -7.83 -11.71 -15.11
N THR A 78 -8.28 -11.11 -16.22
CA THR A 78 -9.44 -10.20 -16.21
C THR A 78 -10.65 -10.90 -16.82
N LEU A 79 -11.78 -10.84 -16.12
CA LEU A 79 -13.10 -11.21 -16.63
C LEU A 79 -13.85 -9.95 -17.02
N GLU A 80 -14.02 -9.74 -18.32
CA GLU A 80 -14.91 -8.71 -18.84
C GLU A 80 -16.34 -9.29 -18.94
N THR A 81 -17.25 -8.71 -18.18
CA THR A 81 -18.68 -9.06 -18.19
C THR A 81 -19.32 -8.58 -19.48
N LEU A 82 -19.99 -9.47 -20.19
CA LEU A 82 -20.65 -9.15 -21.44
C LEU A 82 -22.14 -8.84 -21.24
N ASP A 83 -22.65 -7.83 -21.92
CA ASP A 83 -24.07 -7.54 -22.00
C ASP A 83 -24.80 -8.53 -22.93
N LYS A 84 -26.12 -8.33 -23.10
CA LYS A 84 -26.96 -9.18 -23.97
C LYS A 84 -26.59 -9.11 -25.46
N ALA A 85 -25.91 -8.04 -25.89
CA ALA A 85 -25.44 -7.85 -27.26
C ALA A 85 -23.98 -8.33 -27.44
N GLY A 86 -23.30 -8.73 -26.37
CA GLY A 86 -21.90 -9.13 -26.36
C GLY A 86 -20.91 -7.96 -26.22
N GLY A 87 -21.37 -6.77 -25.85
CA GLY A 87 -20.53 -5.62 -25.49
C GLY A 87 -20.03 -5.72 -24.05
N GLY A 88 -18.82 -5.26 -23.77
CA GLY A 88 -18.26 -5.24 -22.40
C GLY A 88 -18.95 -4.19 -21.52
N GLU A 89 -19.39 -4.59 -20.34
CA GLU A 89 -20.11 -3.73 -19.38
C GLU A 89 -19.31 -3.47 -18.09
N GLY A 90 -18.32 -4.33 -17.77
CA GLY A 90 -17.45 -4.14 -16.62
C GLY A 90 -16.36 -5.20 -16.52
N GLU A 91 -15.31 -4.91 -15.77
CA GLU A 91 -14.16 -5.79 -15.57
C GLU A 91 -14.04 -6.22 -14.11
N TRP A 92 -13.61 -7.46 -13.91
CA TRP A 92 -13.28 -8.01 -12.61
C TRP A 92 -12.01 -8.85 -12.72
N ARG A 93 -11.07 -8.68 -11.80
CA ARG A 93 -9.70 -9.17 -11.94
C ARG A 93 -9.27 -10.10 -10.82
N LEU A 94 -8.52 -11.12 -11.21
CA LEU A 94 -7.74 -11.97 -10.33
C LEU A 94 -6.25 -11.77 -10.60
N GLU A 95 -5.49 -11.65 -9.53
CA GLU A 95 -4.03 -11.55 -9.52
C GLU A 95 -3.40 -12.91 -9.19
N ASP A 96 -2.16 -13.11 -9.65
CA ASP A 96 -1.34 -14.30 -9.41
C ASP A 96 -2.08 -15.65 -9.65
N VAL A 97 -2.86 -15.70 -10.73
CA VAL A 97 -3.72 -16.83 -11.05
C VAL A 97 -2.91 -18.07 -11.39
N ARG A 98 -3.35 -19.21 -10.87
CA ARG A 98 -2.86 -20.53 -11.22
C ARG A 98 -4.02 -21.39 -11.68
N VAL A 99 -3.82 -22.10 -12.78
CA VAL A 99 -4.74 -23.15 -13.22
C VAL A 99 -4.44 -24.40 -12.42
N VAL A 100 -5.45 -24.93 -11.73
CA VAL A 100 -5.32 -26.11 -10.87
C VAL A 100 -5.83 -27.35 -11.57
N ALA A 101 -7.02 -27.26 -12.18
CA ALA A 101 -7.67 -28.40 -12.79
C ALA A 101 -8.62 -27.97 -13.89
N ASP A 102 -9.04 -28.93 -14.72
CA ASP A 102 -10.17 -28.75 -15.60
C ASP A 102 -10.92 -30.04 -15.90
N ARG A 103 -12.18 -29.90 -16.30
CA ARG A 103 -13.08 -31.01 -16.65
C ARG A 103 -13.97 -30.64 -17.84
N PRO A 104 -14.44 -31.61 -18.65
CA PRO A 104 -15.46 -31.32 -19.67
C PRO A 104 -16.70 -30.72 -19.02
N CYS A 105 -17.25 -29.65 -19.62
CA CYS A 105 -18.45 -29.00 -19.10
C CYS A 105 -19.65 -29.95 -19.23
N ALA A 106 -20.37 -30.19 -18.14
CA ALA A 106 -21.48 -31.14 -18.12
C ALA A 106 -22.64 -30.75 -19.05
N ARG A 107 -22.80 -29.46 -19.35
CA ARG A 107 -23.87 -28.93 -20.21
C ARG A 107 -23.48 -28.90 -21.70
N ASP A 108 -22.19 -28.94 -22.01
CA ASP A 108 -21.65 -28.85 -23.36
C ASP A 108 -20.24 -29.43 -23.40
N LEU A 109 -20.10 -30.66 -23.91
CA LEU A 109 -18.82 -31.38 -23.92
C LEU A 109 -17.75 -30.76 -24.83
N SER A 110 -18.11 -29.77 -25.66
CA SER A 110 -17.14 -28.98 -26.42
C SER A 110 -16.44 -27.91 -25.58
N LEU A 111 -16.98 -27.61 -24.39
CA LEU A 111 -16.48 -26.61 -23.45
C LEU A 111 -15.86 -27.28 -22.22
N ARG A 112 -15.15 -26.48 -21.41
CA ARG A 112 -14.45 -26.94 -20.22
C ARG A 112 -14.82 -26.11 -19.01
N ASP A 113 -15.03 -26.76 -17.87
CA ASP A 113 -15.04 -26.08 -16.58
C ASP A 113 -13.59 -26.06 -16.07
N VAL A 114 -13.07 -24.89 -15.77
CA VAL A 114 -11.67 -24.66 -15.37
C VAL A 114 -11.62 -24.17 -13.94
N THR A 115 -10.83 -24.84 -13.10
CA THR A 115 -10.59 -24.45 -11.72
C THR A 115 -9.30 -23.63 -11.64
N VAL A 116 -9.40 -22.42 -11.11
CA VAL A 116 -8.27 -21.53 -10.88
C VAL A 116 -8.19 -21.09 -9.43
N GLU A 117 -6.98 -20.86 -8.96
CA GLU A 117 -6.69 -20.21 -7.68
C GLU A 117 -6.06 -18.85 -7.94
N GLY A 118 -6.56 -17.80 -7.29
CA GLY A 118 -6.07 -16.44 -7.49
C GLY A 118 -6.45 -15.53 -6.33
N THR A 119 -5.83 -14.37 -6.29
CA THR A 119 -6.14 -13.31 -5.33
C THR A 119 -7.06 -12.30 -6.01
N GLN A 120 -8.11 -11.81 -5.34
CA GLN A 120 -8.90 -10.72 -5.91
C GLN A 120 -8.10 -9.42 -5.93
N SER A 121 -8.25 -8.64 -7.00
CA SER A 121 -7.72 -7.28 -7.06
C SER A 121 -8.53 -6.36 -6.14
N ASP A 122 -7.86 -5.49 -5.37
CA ASP A 122 -8.52 -4.47 -4.53
C ASP A 122 -9.26 -3.43 -5.37
N ASP A 123 -8.92 -3.29 -6.66
CA ASP A 123 -9.60 -2.40 -7.62
C ASP A 123 -10.94 -2.97 -8.12
N ASN A 124 -11.31 -4.18 -7.68
CA ASN A 124 -12.56 -4.79 -8.11
C ASN A 124 -13.77 -4.02 -7.57
N PRO A 125 -14.76 -3.70 -8.43
CA PRO A 125 -15.95 -2.95 -8.00
C PRO A 125 -16.92 -3.76 -7.12
N TYR A 126 -16.71 -5.08 -6.98
CA TYR A 126 -17.56 -6.01 -6.24
C TYR A 126 -16.84 -7.34 -5.95
N ASP A 127 -17.31 -8.09 -4.94
CA ASP A 127 -16.68 -9.33 -4.44
C ASP A 127 -16.68 -10.50 -5.45
N CYS A 128 -17.70 -10.59 -6.31
CA CYS A 128 -17.78 -11.61 -7.35
C CYS A 128 -18.75 -11.14 -8.44
N PRO A 129 -18.35 -11.17 -9.74
CA PRO A 129 -19.23 -10.79 -10.82
C PRO A 129 -20.42 -11.76 -10.89
N GLN A 130 -21.59 -11.21 -11.15
CA GLN A 130 -22.80 -11.96 -11.44
C GLN A 130 -23.10 -11.85 -12.92
N CYS A 131 -23.28 -13.00 -13.59
CA CYS A 131 -23.53 -13.03 -15.02
C CYS A 131 -24.92 -12.40 -15.29
N PRO A 132 -25.02 -11.30 -16.07
CA PRO A 132 -26.30 -10.65 -16.31
C PRO A 132 -27.29 -11.58 -17.01
N PRO A 133 -28.61 -11.46 -16.77
CA PRO A 133 -29.59 -12.30 -17.45
C PRO A 133 -29.47 -12.19 -18.98
N LEU A 134 -29.41 -13.34 -19.66
CA LEU A 134 -29.25 -13.46 -21.13
C LEU A 134 -27.88 -13.02 -21.66
N SER A 135 -26.91 -12.77 -20.78
CA SER A 135 -25.51 -12.56 -21.17
C SER A 135 -24.91 -13.85 -21.76
N PRO A 136 -24.00 -13.74 -22.75
CA PRO A 136 -23.18 -14.87 -23.18
C PRO A 136 -22.12 -15.29 -22.15
N GLY A 137 -21.92 -14.50 -21.08
CA GLY A 137 -20.98 -14.77 -19.99
C GLY A 137 -19.86 -13.74 -19.93
N TYR A 138 -18.63 -14.23 -19.79
CA TYR A 138 -17.42 -13.45 -19.59
C TYR A 138 -16.44 -13.67 -20.74
N ARG A 139 -15.74 -12.60 -21.13
CA ARG A 139 -14.51 -12.69 -21.92
C ARG A 139 -13.32 -12.74 -20.96
N ILE A 140 -12.41 -13.68 -21.17
CA ILE A 140 -11.20 -13.81 -20.37
C ILE A 140 -10.09 -13.08 -21.10
N LEU A 141 -9.43 -12.16 -20.40
CA LEU A 141 -8.34 -11.35 -20.91
C LEU A 141 -7.11 -11.53 -20.02
N GLY A 142 -5.93 -11.51 -20.64
CA GLY A 142 -4.65 -11.46 -19.94
C GLY A 142 -4.26 -10.05 -19.50
N ALA A 143 -3.01 -9.90 -19.05
CA ALA A 143 -2.49 -8.66 -18.47
C ALA A 143 -2.55 -7.45 -19.42
N ASP A 144 -2.33 -7.70 -20.71
CA ASP A 144 -2.24 -6.67 -21.75
C ASP A 144 -3.56 -6.55 -22.55
N GLY A 145 -4.63 -7.18 -22.07
CA GLY A 145 -5.95 -7.19 -22.72
C GLY A 145 -6.06 -8.19 -23.87
N GLU A 146 -5.11 -9.11 -24.01
CA GLU A 146 -5.14 -10.17 -25.01
C GLU A 146 -6.19 -11.25 -24.66
N PRO A 147 -6.96 -11.76 -25.64
CA PRO A 147 -8.04 -12.70 -25.34
C PRO A 147 -7.51 -14.12 -25.03
N TRP A 148 -7.96 -14.69 -23.93
CA TRP A 148 -7.70 -16.06 -23.49
C TRP A 148 -8.93 -16.98 -23.59
N GLY A 149 -9.98 -16.50 -24.26
CA GLY A 149 -11.22 -17.23 -24.51
C GLY A 149 -12.42 -16.60 -23.82
N GLY A 150 -13.50 -17.37 -23.69
CA GLY A 150 -14.70 -16.94 -22.97
C GLY A 150 -15.29 -18.07 -22.11
N CYS A 151 -16.00 -17.69 -21.07
CA CYS A 151 -16.70 -18.61 -20.16
C CYS A 151 -18.15 -18.17 -19.99
N ARG A 152 -19.04 -19.13 -19.75
CA ARG A 152 -20.48 -18.84 -19.58
C ARG A 152 -20.79 -18.29 -18.20
N ASP A 153 -20.04 -18.72 -17.18
CA ASP A 153 -20.29 -18.32 -15.81
C ASP A 153 -19.04 -18.44 -14.93
N LEU A 154 -19.13 -17.94 -13.69
CA LEU A 154 -18.09 -18.00 -12.66
C LEU A 154 -18.74 -18.46 -11.35
N ALA A 155 -18.10 -19.41 -10.66
CA ALA A 155 -18.44 -19.76 -9.29
C ALA A 155 -17.23 -19.54 -8.37
N HIS A 156 -17.45 -18.92 -7.21
CA HIS A 156 -16.44 -18.81 -6.15
C HIS A 156 -16.68 -19.92 -5.11
N VAL A 157 -15.66 -20.75 -4.87
CA VAL A 157 -15.66 -21.80 -3.85
C VAL A 157 -15.16 -21.20 -2.56
N GLN A 158 -16.08 -20.77 -1.70
CA GLN A 158 -15.75 -20.19 -0.41
C GLN A 158 -15.43 -21.32 0.58
N GLU A 159 -14.17 -21.42 1.00
CA GLU A 159 -13.81 -22.20 2.17
C GLU A 159 -14.10 -21.36 3.42
N ASP A 160 -14.83 -21.91 4.39
CA ASP A 160 -15.08 -21.30 5.70
C ASP A 160 -13.75 -21.18 6.46
N ARG A 161 -12.98 -20.11 6.20
CA ARG A 161 -11.80 -19.77 6.98
C ARG A 161 -12.27 -19.07 8.25
N PRO A 162 -11.88 -19.55 9.46
CA PRO A 162 -12.21 -18.83 10.67
C PRO A 162 -11.59 -17.43 10.63
N GLU A 163 -12.39 -16.41 10.96
CA GLU A 163 -11.91 -15.04 11.11
C GLU A 163 -10.71 -15.04 12.07
N GLN A 164 -9.55 -14.60 11.58
CA GLN A 164 -8.41 -14.37 12.45
C GLN A 164 -8.70 -13.08 13.23
N LEU A 165 -9.04 -13.23 14.51
CA LEU A 165 -9.16 -12.10 15.42
C LEU A 165 -7.79 -11.43 15.54
N GLU A 166 -7.65 -10.23 14.99
CA GLU A 166 -6.46 -9.43 15.19
C GLU A 166 -6.32 -9.05 16.68
N PRO A 167 -5.13 -9.20 17.28
CA PRO A 167 -4.95 -8.94 18.71
C PRO A 167 -5.01 -7.43 18.99
N SER A 168 -5.74 -6.99 20.02
CA SER A 168 -5.79 -5.59 20.42
C SER A 168 -4.39 -4.97 20.60
N LEU A 169 -4.24 -3.72 20.19
CA LEU A 169 -3.05 -2.91 20.42
C LEU A 169 -2.91 -2.57 21.91
N ARG A 170 -1.69 -2.53 22.44
CA ARG A 170 -1.42 -2.02 23.79
C ARG A 170 -0.53 -0.80 23.78
N LEU A 171 -1.03 0.31 24.29
CA LEU A 171 -0.26 1.54 24.49
C LEU A 171 0.32 1.55 25.91
N LEU A 172 1.62 1.75 26.04
CA LEU A 172 2.34 1.49 27.28
C LEU A 172 2.81 2.78 27.95
N GLY A 173 2.65 2.86 29.27
CA GLY A 173 3.14 3.97 30.09
C GLY A 173 2.52 5.31 29.70
N CYS A 174 1.23 5.31 29.41
CA CYS A 174 0.45 6.48 29.03
C CYS A 174 0.20 7.40 30.24
N SER A 175 0.35 8.70 30.02
CA SER A 175 -0.01 9.75 30.98
C SER A 175 -1.35 10.39 30.57
N PRO A 176 -2.50 9.88 31.06
CA PRO A 176 -3.81 10.40 30.66
C PRO A 176 -4.09 11.78 31.26
N ARG A 177 -4.83 12.59 30.51
CA ARG A 177 -5.18 14.00 30.76
C ARG A 177 -6.63 14.25 30.33
N GLY A 178 -7.17 15.42 30.67
CA GLY A 178 -8.46 15.88 30.15
C GLY A 178 -9.62 14.92 30.44
N ALA A 179 -10.50 14.75 29.45
CA ALA A 179 -11.64 13.86 29.52
C ALA A 179 -11.24 12.40 29.84
N LEU A 180 -10.16 11.90 29.22
CA LEU A 180 -9.68 10.53 29.48
C LEU A 180 -9.29 10.34 30.95
N ARG A 181 -8.60 11.31 31.58
CA ARG A 181 -8.28 11.21 33.01
C ARG A 181 -9.55 11.13 33.86
N ALA A 182 -10.55 11.95 33.55
CA ALA A 182 -11.81 11.98 34.29
C ALA A 182 -12.59 10.66 34.16
N ALA A 183 -12.66 10.09 32.95
CA ALA A 183 -13.30 8.80 32.69
C ALA A 183 -12.62 7.65 33.47
N LEU A 184 -11.29 7.62 33.47
CA LEU A 184 -10.51 6.62 34.22
C LEU A 184 -10.70 6.74 35.73
N ASP A 185 -10.68 7.96 36.27
CA ASP A 185 -10.88 8.21 37.70
C ASP A 185 -12.35 7.96 38.13
N GLY A 186 -13.30 8.13 37.20
CA GLY A 186 -14.72 7.83 37.37
C GLY A 186 -15.07 6.34 37.27
N GLY A 187 -14.16 5.51 36.73
CA GLY A 187 -14.38 4.09 36.51
C GLY A 187 -15.33 3.79 35.35
N GLU A 188 -15.31 4.64 34.31
CA GLU A 188 -16.11 4.43 33.09
C GLU A 188 -15.60 3.21 32.32
N GLU A 189 -16.52 2.44 31.74
CA GLU A 189 -16.22 1.28 30.90
C GLU A 189 -15.98 1.67 29.44
N ASP A 190 -16.67 2.71 28.97
CA ASP A 190 -16.48 3.31 27.65
C ASP A 190 -15.49 4.47 27.75
N LEU A 191 -14.32 4.29 27.16
CA LEU A 191 -13.23 5.28 27.18
C LEU A 191 -13.18 6.11 25.88
N GLY A 192 -14.07 5.80 24.92
CA GLY A 192 -14.17 6.49 23.64
C GLY A 192 -13.13 6.09 22.59
N HIS A 193 -13.12 6.88 21.52
CA HIS A 193 -12.36 6.68 20.30
C HIS A 193 -11.11 7.56 20.25
N VAL A 194 -10.00 7.00 19.77
CA VAL A 194 -8.74 7.74 19.68
C VAL A 194 -8.01 7.56 18.36
N LYS A 195 -7.28 8.61 18.00
CA LYS A 195 -6.23 8.59 16.99
C LYS A 195 -4.86 8.53 17.67
N VAL A 196 -4.10 7.49 17.37
CA VAL A 196 -2.71 7.32 17.82
C VAL A 196 -1.80 7.92 16.76
N VAL A 197 -0.94 8.86 17.17
CA VAL A 197 0.01 9.53 16.27
C VAL A 197 1.43 9.33 16.79
N ARG A 198 2.34 8.90 15.91
CA ARG A 198 3.78 8.85 16.19
C ARG A 198 4.30 10.28 16.33
N ILE A 199 5.07 10.55 17.37
CA ILE A 199 5.73 11.84 17.60
C ILE A 199 7.26 11.68 17.67
N ASP A 200 7.97 12.74 17.33
CA ASP A 200 9.41 12.84 17.58
C ASP A 200 9.71 13.24 19.04
N THR A 201 10.98 13.21 19.42
CA THR A 201 11.47 13.60 20.76
C THR A 201 11.17 15.05 21.14
N SER A 202 10.86 15.92 20.17
CA SER A 202 10.41 17.30 20.42
C SER A 202 8.90 17.41 20.62
N GLY A 203 8.17 16.32 20.43
CA GLY A 203 6.71 16.24 20.50
C GLY A 203 5.99 16.62 19.22
N ARG A 204 6.69 16.75 18.09
CA ARG A 204 6.06 17.04 16.80
C ARG A 204 5.48 15.76 16.19
N PRO A 205 4.27 15.81 15.61
CA PRO A 205 3.72 14.70 14.83
C PRO A 205 4.66 14.28 13.70
N VAL A 206 4.88 12.98 13.57
CA VAL A 206 5.58 12.36 12.44
C VAL A 206 4.55 11.78 11.47
N GLN A 207 3.65 10.91 11.96
CA GLN A 207 2.64 10.24 11.12
C GLN A 207 1.53 9.62 11.99
N PRO A 208 0.28 9.53 11.50
CA PRO A 208 -0.74 8.67 12.10
C PRO A 208 -0.28 7.21 12.19
N ALA A 209 -0.65 6.53 13.28
CA ALA A 209 -0.24 5.16 13.54
C ALA A 209 -1.40 4.16 13.57
N ALA A 210 -2.50 4.50 14.24
CA ALA A 210 -3.72 3.70 14.26
C ALA A 210 -4.88 4.54 14.77
N GLU A 211 -6.11 4.14 14.44
CA GLU A 211 -7.33 4.68 15.03
C GLU A 211 -8.19 3.51 15.55
N GLY A 212 -8.85 3.71 16.68
CA GLY A 212 -9.52 2.62 17.38
C GLY A 212 -10.35 3.03 18.60
N GLU A 213 -11.02 2.03 19.18
CA GLU A 213 -11.79 2.15 20.42
C GLU A 213 -10.93 1.74 21.62
N LEU A 214 -10.90 2.57 22.66
CA LEU A 214 -10.24 2.24 23.92
C LEU A 214 -11.14 1.30 24.75
N ARG A 215 -10.68 0.07 24.94
CA ARG A 215 -11.48 -1.00 25.57
C ARG A 215 -11.17 -1.24 27.04
N ALA A 216 -9.93 -1.00 27.43
CA ALA A 216 -9.47 -1.34 28.76
C ALA A 216 -8.24 -0.54 29.15
N TRP A 217 -7.96 -0.50 30.45
CA TRP A 217 -6.75 0.07 30.99
C TRP A 217 -6.29 -0.67 32.25
N ILE A 218 -4.99 -0.60 32.53
CA ILE A 218 -4.39 -1.08 33.78
C ILE A 218 -3.33 -0.09 34.27
N PRO A 219 -3.01 -0.05 35.58
CA PRO A 219 -1.83 0.67 36.07
C PRO A 219 -0.56 0.17 35.38
N SER A 220 0.27 1.09 34.88
CA SER A 220 1.49 0.73 34.15
C SER A 220 2.63 0.34 35.09
N ALA A 221 3.37 -0.70 34.73
CA ALA A 221 4.63 -1.04 35.41
C ALA A 221 5.75 -0.01 35.18
N ARG A 222 5.57 0.94 34.25
CA ARG A 222 6.59 1.93 33.85
C ARG A 222 6.70 3.12 34.80
N GLY A 223 5.78 3.28 35.75
CA GLY A 223 5.88 4.30 36.80
C GLY A 223 4.54 4.69 37.42
N PRO A 224 4.57 5.34 38.60
CA PRO A 224 3.36 5.77 39.28
C PRO A 224 2.59 6.81 38.45
N GLY A 225 1.26 6.70 38.43
CA GLY A 225 0.36 7.63 37.72
C GLY A 225 0.24 7.39 36.20
N LEU A 226 1.00 6.43 35.67
CA LEU A 226 0.90 5.97 34.28
C LEU A 226 -0.05 4.77 34.16
N VAL A 227 -0.68 4.63 33.00
CA VAL A 227 -1.57 3.51 32.65
C VAL A 227 -1.12 2.86 31.36
N ASP A 228 -1.37 1.57 31.20
CA ASP A 228 -1.33 0.92 29.89
C ASP A 228 -2.77 0.86 29.37
N LEU A 229 -2.99 1.24 28.11
CA LEU A 229 -4.31 1.25 27.46
C LEU A 229 -4.39 0.14 26.43
N THR A 230 -5.55 -0.50 26.31
CA THR A 230 -5.86 -1.46 25.25
C THR A 230 -6.78 -0.80 24.23
N LEU A 231 -6.39 -0.89 22.96
CA LEU A 231 -7.09 -0.32 21.82
C LEU A 231 -7.46 -1.43 20.84
N ASP A 232 -8.72 -1.48 20.42
CA ASP A 232 -9.14 -2.28 19.26
C ASP A 232 -9.08 -1.39 18.02
N PRO A 233 -8.08 -1.58 17.13
CA PRO A 233 -7.93 -0.74 15.95
C PRO A 233 -8.95 -1.12 14.86
N TRP A 234 -9.47 -0.13 14.13
CA TRP A 234 -10.24 -0.34 12.90
C TRP A 234 -9.48 0.11 11.64
N THR A 235 -8.35 0.81 11.81
CA THR A 235 -7.44 1.11 10.70
C THR A 235 -6.42 0.00 10.55
N GLU A 236 -5.89 -0.15 9.34
CA GLU A 236 -4.72 -0.99 9.09
C GLU A 236 -3.54 -0.58 9.98
N ARG A 237 -2.76 -1.58 10.38
CA ARG A 237 -1.55 -1.37 11.17
C ARG A 237 -0.42 -0.94 10.25
N PRO A 238 0.52 -0.11 10.74
CA PRO A 238 1.77 0.13 10.03
C PRO A 238 2.51 -1.21 9.85
N PRO A 239 3.14 -1.45 8.68
CA PRO A 239 3.87 -2.68 8.41
C PRO A 239 5.04 -2.84 9.38
N LEU A 240 5.57 -4.06 9.52
CA LEU A 240 6.72 -4.33 10.40
C LEU A 240 7.93 -3.46 10.04
N ALA A 241 8.15 -3.22 8.75
CA ALA A 241 9.22 -2.36 8.25
C ALA A 241 9.11 -0.89 8.71
N ALA A 242 7.90 -0.41 9.04
CA ALA A 242 7.68 0.95 9.55
C ALA A 242 8.42 1.22 10.86
N ARG A 243 8.70 0.18 11.65
CA ARG A 243 9.38 0.33 12.94
C ARG A 243 10.75 0.97 12.78
N GLU A 244 11.57 0.48 11.85
CA GLU A 244 12.91 1.02 11.63
C GLU A 244 12.84 2.48 11.15
N VAL A 245 11.96 2.77 10.19
CA VAL A 245 11.74 4.12 9.67
C VAL A 245 11.35 5.08 10.80
N TRP A 246 10.36 4.75 11.63
CA TRP A 246 9.96 5.64 12.71
C TRP A 246 10.99 5.81 13.84
N GLU A 247 11.91 4.87 14.01
CA GLU A 247 13.06 5.11 14.90
C GLU A 247 14.06 6.08 14.27
N LEU A 248 14.30 6.00 12.95
CA LEU A 248 15.13 6.99 12.22
C LEU A 248 14.54 8.41 12.26
N TRP A 249 13.21 8.53 12.29
CA TRP A 249 12.49 9.80 12.42
C TRP A 249 12.23 10.21 13.88
N GLY A 250 12.65 9.40 14.86
CA GLY A 250 12.37 9.65 16.28
C GLY A 250 13.04 10.91 16.83
N GLU A 251 14.17 11.33 16.26
CA GLU A 251 14.86 12.59 16.62
C GLU A 251 14.38 13.80 15.81
N GLY A 252 13.33 13.61 15.00
CA GLY A 252 12.80 14.59 14.06
C GLY A 252 13.15 14.23 12.62
N ARG A 253 12.78 15.11 11.68
CA ARG A 253 13.04 14.90 10.25
C ARG A 253 14.54 14.66 10.00
N PRO A 254 14.94 13.53 9.38
CA PRO A 254 16.34 13.25 9.08
C PRO A 254 17.00 14.38 8.30
N SER A 255 18.20 14.78 8.74
CA SER A 255 18.98 15.89 8.15
C SER A 255 20.21 15.42 7.35
N VAL A 256 20.46 14.12 7.33
CA VAL A 256 21.53 13.48 6.56
C VAL A 256 20.88 12.69 5.42
N PRO A 257 21.35 12.85 4.16
CA PRO A 257 20.86 12.05 3.03
C PRO A 257 21.07 10.55 3.22
N ASN A 258 20.38 9.76 2.40
CA ASN A 258 20.56 8.31 2.25
C ASN A 258 20.26 7.48 3.50
N ARG A 259 19.58 8.04 4.52
CA ARG A 259 19.19 7.27 5.72
C ARG A 259 18.16 6.17 5.42
N TRP A 260 17.41 6.33 4.33
CA TRP A 260 16.52 5.30 3.78
C TRP A 260 17.27 4.10 3.18
N ALA A 261 18.56 4.22 2.89
CA ALA A 261 19.32 3.17 2.21
C ALA A 261 19.49 1.91 3.08
N ASP A 262 19.53 2.10 4.41
CA ASP A 262 19.63 1.01 5.40
C ASP A 262 18.35 0.16 5.47
N CYS A 263 17.20 0.73 5.07
CA CYS A 263 15.92 0.04 5.02
C CYS A 263 15.83 -0.90 3.81
N ASP A 264 15.03 -1.97 3.96
CA ASP A 264 14.63 -2.82 2.83
C ASP A 264 13.61 -2.13 1.92
N ALA A 265 13.14 -2.84 0.89
CA ALA A 265 12.22 -2.28 -0.10
C ALA A 265 10.87 -1.83 0.50
N GLU A 266 10.34 -2.54 1.49
CA GLU A 266 9.11 -2.16 2.18
C GLU A 266 9.34 -0.96 3.10
N GLY A 267 10.44 -0.94 3.84
CA GLY A 267 10.85 0.21 4.64
C GLY A 267 11.07 1.46 3.80
N ARG A 268 11.62 1.34 2.59
CA ARG A 268 11.76 2.47 1.64
C ARG A 268 10.41 2.96 1.10
N ARG A 269 9.44 2.07 0.86
CA ARG A 269 8.07 2.48 0.52
C ARG A 269 7.46 3.28 1.66
N PHE A 270 7.53 2.73 2.87
CA PHE A 270 7.02 3.42 4.06
C PHE A 270 7.77 4.73 4.35
N TRP A 271 9.06 4.81 4.03
CA TRP A 271 9.83 6.05 4.07
C TRP A 271 9.26 7.13 3.16
N LEU A 272 8.83 6.77 1.94
CA LEU A 272 8.20 7.72 1.01
C LEU A 272 6.89 8.25 1.56
N ASP A 273 6.06 7.40 2.16
CA ASP A 273 4.81 7.81 2.82
C ASP A 273 5.10 8.75 4.00
N THR A 274 6.12 8.43 4.81
CA THR A 274 6.58 9.27 5.92
C THR A 274 7.08 10.62 5.40
N ALA A 275 7.85 10.62 4.31
CA ALA A 275 8.37 11.83 3.67
C ALA A 275 7.24 12.71 3.10
N LEU A 276 6.21 12.11 2.50
CA LEU A 276 5.02 12.83 2.06
C LEU A 276 4.29 13.47 3.24
N ALA A 277 4.02 12.70 4.31
CA ALA A 277 3.33 13.19 5.49
C ALA A 277 4.04 14.40 6.16
N ASN A 278 5.36 14.49 5.95
CA ASN A 278 6.21 15.57 6.47
C ASN A 278 6.66 16.58 5.39
N HIS A 279 6.03 16.56 4.21
CA HIS A 279 6.32 17.49 3.13
C HIS A 279 5.80 18.90 3.46
N THR A 280 6.58 19.92 3.12
CA THR A 280 6.22 21.32 3.38
C THR A 280 5.52 21.94 2.18
N HIS A 281 4.19 21.84 2.15
CA HIS A 281 3.35 22.36 1.05
C HIS A 281 3.40 23.89 0.88
N THR A 282 3.84 24.63 1.90
CA THR A 282 3.93 26.09 1.84
C THR A 282 5.24 26.59 1.26
N ALA A 283 6.24 25.72 1.09
CA ALA A 283 7.51 26.09 0.49
C ALA A 283 7.32 26.34 -1.01
N PRO A 284 7.74 27.49 -1.56
CA PRO A 284 7.68 27.71 -2.99
C PRO A 284 8.63 26.77 -3.71
N ASP A 285 8.25 26.36 -4.92
CA ASP A 285 9.13 25.63 -5.82
C ASP A 285 10.42 26.41 -6.09
N ARG A 286 11.52 25.68 -6.29
CA ARG A 286 12.72 26.26 -6.90
C ARG A 286 12.44 26.59 -8.38
N PRO A 287 13.06 27.66 -8.91
CA PRO A 287 12.75 28.15 -10.24
C PRO A 287 13.11 27.15 -11.35
N PRO A 288 12.53 27.30 -12.55
CA PRO A 288 12.94 26.55 -13.74
C PRO A 288 14.45 26.67 -14.01
N ALA A 289 14.97 25.69 -14.73
CA ALA A 289 16.40 25.52 -15.04
C ALA A 289 17.30 25.32 -13.81
N THR A 290 16.72 25.01 -12.63
CA THR A 290 17.49 24.53 -11.47
C THR A 290 18.20 23.22 -11.82
N VAL A 291 19.42 23.05 -11.31
CA VAL A 291 20.17 21.80 -11.42
C VAL A 291 20.08 21.05 -10.10
N TYR A 292 19.56 19.82 -10.16
CA TYR A 292 19.47 18.91 -9.04
C TYR A 292 20.50 17.79 -9.19
N HIS A 293 21.05 17.32 -8.07
CA HIS A 293 22.01 16.23 -8.04
C HIS A 293 21.38 15.04 -7.33
N LEU A 294 21.21 13.95 -8.06
CA LEU A 294 20.68 12.70 -7.57
C LEU A 294 21.84 11.73 -7.33
N ASP A 295 21.97 11.29 -6.09
CA ASP A 295 22.93 10.28 -5.65
C ASP A 295 22.36 8.88 -5.93
N GLY A 296 22.95 8.18 -6.91
CA GLY A 296 22.51 6.86 -7.34
C GLY A 296 23.11 5.69 -6.57
N SER A 297 24.00 5.95 -5.60
CA SER A 297 24.81 4.92 -4.92
C SER A 297 23.99 3.86 -4.15
N HIS A 298 22.72 4.14 -3.86
CA HIS A 298 21.84 3.26 -3.09
C HIS A 298 20.55 2.85 -3.83
N ILE A 299 20.44 3.14 -5.14
CA ILE A 299 19.22 2.86 -5.91
C ILE A 299 19.22 1.39 -6.36
N THR A 300 18.76 0.50 -5.47
CA THR A 300 18.69 -0.96 -5.73
C THR A 300 17.28 -1.46 -6.08
N ASP A 301 16.27 -0.60 -5.97
CA ASP A 301 14.87 -0.91 -6.27
C ASP A 301 14.12 0.39 -6.61
N ALA A 302 12.87 0.27 -7.10
CA ALA A 302 12.08 1.42 -7.49
C ALA A 302 11.79 2.38 -6.31
N PRO A 303 11.41 1.93 -5.10
CA PRO A 303 11.29 2.82 -3.94
C PRO A 303 12.58 3.61 -3.65
N GLY A 304 13.75 2.96 -3.73
CA GLY A 304 15.04 3.62 -3.56
C GLY A 304 15.31 4.72 -4.58
N PHE A 305 14.88 4.56 -5.84
CA PHE A 305 14.94 5.63 -6.84
C PHE A 305 14.12 6.85 -6.41
N PHE A 306 12.88 6.64 -5.97
CA PHE A 306 12.00 7.71 -5.54
C PHE A 306 12.50 8.39 -4.26
N CYS A 307 13.10 7.65 -3.32
CA CYS A 307 13.74 8.23 -2.15
C CYS A 307 14.91 9.15 -2.55
N ALA A 308 15.82 8.66 -3.41
CA ALA A 308 16.95 9.45 -3.89
C ALA A 308 16.51 10.71 -4.66
N LEU A 309 15.48 10.60 -5.49
CA LEU A 309 14.91 11.74 -6.22
C LEU A 309 14.27 12.78 -5.28
N GLY A 310 13.50 12.30 -4.29
CA GLY A 310 12.92 13.15 -3.26
C GLY A 310 13.98 13.93 -2.48
N GLU A 311 15.08 13.28 -2.14
CA GLU A 311 16.21 13.93 -1.47
C GLU A 311 16.97 14.92 -2.36
N ALA A 312 17.15 14.59 -3.64
CA ALA A 312 17.77 15.49 -4.61
C ALA A 312 17.01 16.81 -4.73
N VAL A 313 15.67 16.74 -4.78
CA VAL A 313 14.80 17.92 -4.97
C VAL A 313 14.57 18.69 -3.67
N ASN A 314 14.18 17.98 -2.62
CA ASN A 314 13.64 18.57 -1.38
C ASN A 314 14.56 18.42 -0.16
N GLY A 315 15.80 17.98 -0.37
CA GLY A 315 16.78 17.73 0.69
C GLY A 315 16.49 16.45 1.47
N PRO A 316 17.32 16.14 2.49
CA PRO A 316 17.19 14.92 3.30
C PRO A 316 15.75 14.60 3.73
N ALA A 317 15.38 13.32 3.60
CA ALA A 317 14.02 12.84 3.81
C ALA A 317 12.94 13.59 3.00
N GLY A 318 13.31 14.10 1.83
CA GLY A 318 12.43 14.83 0.92
C GLY A 318 11.54 13.88 0.12
N TYR A 319 10.34 14.36 -0.21
CA TYR A 319 9.39 13.65 -1.06
C TYR A 319 9.33 14.29 -2.45
N PHE A 320 9.33 13.50 -3.52
CA PHE A 320 9.06 13.96 -4.89
C PHE A 320 8.45 12.82 -5.73
N GLY A 321 7.36 12.24 -5.22
CA GLY A 321 6.67 11.09 -5.79
C GLY A 321 7.16 9.75 -5.22
N TRP A 322 6.29 8.72 -5.31
CA TRP A 322 6.57 7.33 -4.90
C TRP A 322 6.36 6.31 -6.04
N GLY A 323 6.07 6.81 -7.23
CA GLY A 323 5.65 6.06 -8.41
C GLY A 323 5.55 7.01 -9.60
N LEU A 324 5.36 6.47 -10.81
CA LEU A 324 5.32 7.31 -12.02
C LEU A 324 4.16 8.31 -12.01
N ASP A 325 2.98 7.92 -11.53
CA ASP A 325 1.82 8.81 -11.47
C ASP A 325 2.02 9.94 -10.45
N ALA A 326 2.47 9.61 -9.24
CA ALA A 326 2.80 10.60 -8.21
C ALA A 326 3.97 11.52 -8.63
N LEU A 327 4.97 10.98 -9.32
CA LEU A 327 6.06 11.77 -9.89
C LEU A 327 5.54 12.73 -10.98
N ASN A 328 4.65 12.26 -11.86
CA ASN A 328 4.00 13.12 -12.84
C ASN A 328 3.26 14.28 -12.17
N ASP A 329 2.54 14.05 -11.07
CA ASP A 329 1.89 15.12 -10.33
C ASP A 329 2.90 16.08 -9.69
N CYS A 330 4.00 15.58 -9.14
CA CYS A 330 5.10 16.41 -8.63
C CYS A 330 5.71 17.30 -9.73
N LEU A 331 5.85 16.76 -10.94
CA LEU A 331 6.35 17.49 -12.12
C LEU A 331 5.34 18.51 -12.68
N ARG A 332 4.15 18.66 -12.09
CA ARG A 332 3.25 19.79 -12.41
C ARG A 332 3.52 21.02 -11.53
N GLY A 333 4.45 20.93 -10.59
CA GLY A 333 4.85 22.00 -9.67
C GLY A 333 4.06 21.99 -8.35
N SER A 334 4.43 22.87 -7.43
CA SER A 334 3.98 22.93 -6.02
C SER A 334 4.50 21.81 -5.12
N TRP A 335 5.58 21.15 -5.55
CA TRP A 335 6.20 20.01 -4.85
C TRP A 335 7.72 20.18 -4.68
N GLY A 336 8.24 21.41 -4.86
CA GLY A 336 9.64 21.78 -4.62
C GLY A 336 10.46 22.09 -5.88
N ALA A 337 9.93 21.81 -7.07
CA ALA A 337 10.60 22.06 -8.34
C ALA A 337 9.61 22.49 -9.42
N THR A 338 9.93 23.57 -10.13
CA THR A 338 9.19 23.98 -11.34
C THR A 338 9.93 23.48 -12.59
N PRO A 339 9.34 22.61 -13.43
CA PRO A 339 9.94 22.23 -14.71
C PRO A 339 9.89 23.36 -15.76
N PRO A 340 10.75 23.33 -16.79
CA PRO A 340 11.80 22.35 -17.03
C PRO A 340 13.00 22.55 -16.09
N PHE A 341 13.70 21.47 -15.73
CA PHE A 341 14.91 21.51 -14.90
C PHE A 341 15.91 20.41 -15.31
N THR A 342 17.14 20.48 -14.80
CA THR A 342 18.19 19.48 -15.08
C THR A 342 18.39 18.57 -13.87
N LEU A 343 18.43 17.26 -14.09
CA LEU A 343 18.78 16.24 -13.11
C LEU A 343 20.14 15.62 -13.46
N VAL A 344 21.15 15.87 -12.64
CA VAL A 344 22.46 15.20 -12.75
C VAL A 344 22.39 13.92 -11.91
N TRP A 345 22.41 12.77 -12.55
CA TRP A 345 22.32 11.45 -11.93
C TRP A 345 23.73 10.83 -11.84
N HIS A 346 24.25 10.72 -10.62
CA HIS A 346 25.54 10.09 -10.31
C HIS A 346 25.39 8.60 -10.02
N ASP A 347 26.43 7.81 -10.23
CA ASP A 347 26.49 6.38 -9.82
C ASP A 347 25.36 5.50 -10.41
N THR A 348 24.99 5.74 -11.66
CA THR A 348 23.84 5.08 -12.33
C THR A 348 23.98 3.57 -12.54
N ALA A 349 25.20 3.03 -12.37
CA ALA A 349 25.49 1.62 -12.65
C ALA A 349 24.65 0.66 -11.78
N ILE A 350 24.37 1.06 -10.54
CA ILE A 350 23.58 0.26 -9.59
C ILE A 350 22.12 0.22 -10.03
N ALA A 351 21.51 1.38 -10.28
CA ALA A 351 20.14 1.48 -10.78
C ALA A 351 19.96 0.70 -12.09
N ARG A 352 20.92 0.81 -13.02
CA ARG A 352 20.87 0.06 -14.29
C ARG A 352 20.93 -1.46 -14.10
N ALA A 353 21.64 -1.93 -13.07
CA ALA A 353 21.75 -3.36 -12.78
C ALA A 353 20.53 -3.92 -12.01
N CYS A 354 19.80 -3.08 -11.26
CA CYS A 354 18.78 -3.54 -10.33
C CYS A 354 17.33 -3.21 -10.74
N LEU A 355 17.10 -2.14 -11.50
CA LEU A 355 15.73 -1.69 -11.79
C LEU A 355 15.09 -2.49 -12.93
N GLY A 356 13.95 -3.14 -12.62
CA GLY A 356 13.12 -3.83 -13.60
C GLY A 356 13.71 -5.14 -14.15
N VAL A 357 14.74 -5.71 -13.50
CA VAL A 357 15.46 -6.90 -14.00
C VAL A 357 14.92 -8.24 -13.48
N THR A 358 14.11 -8.24 -12.42
CA THR A 358 13.53 -9.48 -11.86
C THR A 358 12.27 -9.88 -12.63
N PRO A 359 12.02 -11.17 -12.89
CA PRO A 359 10.72 -11.64 -13.40
C PRO A 359 9.62 -11.32 -12.38
N HIS A 360 8.51 -10.74 -12.84
CA HIS A 360 7.33 -10.44 -12.01
C HIS A 360 6.12 -11.17 -12.56
N THR A 361 5.24 -11.64 -11.66
CA THR A 361 3.95 -12.27 -12.03
C THR A 361 2.85 -11.25 -12.30
N GLY A 362 3.06 -9.97 -11.99
CA GLY A 362 2.17 -8.84 -12.27
C GLY A 362 2.89 -7.63 -12.89
N ARG A 363 2.37 -6.41 -12.69
CA ARG A 363 2.98 -5.18 -13.25
C ARG A 363 4.39 -4.99 -12.69
N ARG A 364 5.40 -5.14 -13.54
CA ARG A 364 6.80 -4.95 -13.13
C ARG A 364 7.08 -3.48 -12.79
N PRO A 365 8.00 -3.20 -11.84
CA PRO A 365 8.55 -1.87 -11.65
C PRO A 365 9.22 -1.32 -12.93
N PRO A 366 9.29 0.02 -13.08
CA PRO A 366 9.96 0.63 -14.23
C PRO A 366 11.46 0.27 -14.23
N THR A 367 11.99 0.02 -15.42
CA THR A 367 13.42 -0.15 -15.66
C THR A 367 14.13 1.20 -15.61
N PHE A 368 15.46 1.16 -15.50
CA PHE A 368 16.30 2.35 -15.60
C PHE A 368 16.03 3.16 -16.89
N GLU A 369 15.91 2.50 -18.04
CA GLU A 369 15.67 3.17 -19.33
C GLU A 369 14.27 3.79 -19.41
N GLU A 370 13.26 3.15 -18.83
CA GLU A 370 11.89 3.71 -18.77
C GLU A 370 11.81 4.92 -17.86
N LEU A 371 12.57 4.94 -16.75
CA LEU A 371 12.66 6.13 -15.90
C LEU A 371 13.31 7.30 -16.64
N LEU A 372 14.37 7.06 -17.42
CA LEU A 372 15.00 8.09 -18.24
C LEU A 372 14.06 8.63 -19.32
N ALA A 373 13.35 7.73 -20.01
CA ALA A 373 12.36 8.11 -21.02
C ALA A 373 11.25 8.96 -20.39
N PHE A 374 10.70 8.51 -19.26
CA PHE A 374 9.65 9.22 -18.54
C PHE A 374 10.09 10.62 -18.11
N LEU A 375 11.27 10.76 -17.49
CA LEU A 375 11.79 12.07 -17.08
C LEU A 375 11.96 13.02 -18.29
N THR A 376 12.47 12.49 -19.41
CA THR A 376 12.67 13.26 -20.64
C THR A 376 11.34 13.73 -21.24
N GLU A 377 10.34 12.85 -21.29
CA GLU A 377 8.97 13.16 -21.74
C GLU A 377 8.32 14.27 -20.90
N ARG A 378 8.69 14.36 -19.62
CA ARG A 378 8.21 15.39 -18.68
C ARG A 378 9.13 16.61 -18.57
N HIS A 379 9.94 16.86 -19.60
CA HIS A 379 10.82 18.03 -19.70
C HIS A 379 11.88 18.16 -18.60
N VAL A 380 12.33 17.03 -18.05
CA VAL A 380 13.51 16.96 -17.18
C VAL A 380 14.71 16.54 -18.02
N GLU A 381 15.71 17.41 -18.12
CA GLU A 381 16.97 17.08 -18.80
C GLU A 381 17.83 16.21 -17.86
N VAL A 382 18.05 14.95 -18.22
CA VAL A 382 18.89 14.05 -17.41
C VAL A 382 20.33 14.02 -17.94
N ARG A 383 21.30 14.26 -17.04
CA ARG A 383 22.74 14.15 -17.32
C ARG A 383 23.34 13.05 -16.44
N LEU A 384 23.90 12.02 -17.05
CA LEU A 384 24.57 10.93 -16.31
C LEU A 384 26.02 11.35 -16.02
N ALA A 385 26.46 11.20 -14.77
CA ALA A 385 27.77 11.66 -14.28
C ALA A 385 28.57 10.55 -13.60
#